data_AF-A0AAX4IGM4-F1
#
_entry.id   AF-A0AAX4IGM4-F1
#
_cell.length_a   1.000
_cell.length_b   1.000
_cell.length_c   1.000
_cell.angle_alpha   90.00
_cell.angle_beta   90.00
_cell.angle_gamma   90.00
#
_symmetry.space_group_name_H-M   'P 1'
#
loop_
_entity.id
_entity.type
_entity.pdbx_description
1 polymer ?
#
loop_
_entity_poly.entity_id
_entity_poly.type
_entity_poly.pdbx_seq_one_letter_code
_entity_poly.pdbx_strand_id
1 'polypeptide(L)'
;MKSVLAFLLPVLAMTAPLAPSGMGDAPDPKEIQIVKASFSGSGCPQGSVSTTISPDGTVITFGFDRFQTYIGPGVHISEKSKNCALHLSLKYPGGFQFALVESTYHGYAQLEEGVTGTFYSTYFFSQDAGATTTTQTSIDGGGIWLDGQVYTKQDRIPTAALIYSPCGASGILNVNNRIALTSKKPLAFGSITDDDATVAFTQQINVKWLACKK
;
A
#
# COMPACT_ATOMS: atom_id res chain seq x y z
N MET A 1 63.87 -62.20 -18.98
CA MET A 1 64.22 -60.97 -18.23
C MET A 1 63.79 -59.75 -19.03
N LYS A 2 62.77 -59.02 -18.54
CA LYS A 2 62.60 -57.55 -18.56
C LYS A 2 61.11 -57.22 -18.38
N SER A 3 60.82 -56.73 -17.18
CA SER A 3 59.51 -56.30 -16.69
C SER A 3 58.92 -55.17 -17.54
N VAL A 4 57.61 -55.23 -17.77
CA VAL A 4 56.81 -54.09 -18.23
C VAL A 4 56.18 -53.46 -16.99
N LEU A 5 56.65 -52.27 -16.62
CA LEU A 5 56.11 -51.47 -15.52
C LEU A 5 54.86 -50.74 -16.03
N ALA A 6 53.68 -51.15 -15.58
CA ALA A 6 52.42 -50.45 -15.86
C ALA A 6 52.26 -49.28 -14.86
N PHE A 7 52.38 -48.05 -15.35
CA PHE A 7 52.04 -46.84 -14.60
C PHE A 7 50.52 -46.69 -14.53
N LEU A 8 49.95 -46.88 -13.33
CA LEU A 8 48.56 -46.54 -13.02
C LEU A 8 48.49 -45.06 -12.60
N LEU A 9 47.85 -44.23 -13.43
CA LEU A 9 47.51 -42.85 -13.11
C LEU A 9 46.26 -42.81 -12.21
N PRO A 10 46.25 -42.08 -11.09
CA PRO A 10 45.05 -41.88 -10.28
C PRO A 10 44.11 -40.89 -10.98
N VAL A 11 42.90 -41.35 -11.32
CA VAL A 11 41.82 -40.48 -11.82
C VAL A 11 41.27 -39.71 -10.62
N LEU A 12 41.63 -38.44 -10.51
CA LEU A 12 41.03 -37.51 -9.54
C LEU A 12 39.63 -37.15 -10.04
N ALA A 13 38.59 -37.69 -9.41
CA ALA A 13 37.22 -37.25 -9.66
C ALA A 13 37.02 -35.85 -9.07
N MET A 14 37.05 -34.82 -9.93
CA MET A 14 36.59 -33.48 -9.58
C MET A 14 35.07 -33.52 -9.39
N THR A 15 34.61 -33.67 -8.15
CA THR A 15 33.24 -33.31 -7.79
C THR A 15 33.14 -31.79 -7.84
N ALA A 16 32.70 -31.25 -8.97
CA ALA A 16 32.29 -29.85 -9.01
C ALA A 16 31.17 -29.67 -7.99
N PRO A 17 31.27 -28.74 -7.03
CA PRO A 17 30.11 -28.39 -6.23
C PRO A 17 29.03 -27.91 -7.20
N LEU A 18 27.89 -28.59 -7.20
CA LEU A 18 26.67 -28.04 -7.78
C LEU A 18 26.45 -26.71 -7.07
N ALA A 19 26.78 -25.60 -7.74
CA ALA A 19 26.29 -24.30 -7.34
C ALA A 19 24.76 -24.44 -7.25
N PRO A 20 24.12 -23.94 -6.18
CA PRO A 20 22.67 -23.97 -6.11
C PRO A 20 22.12 -23.18 -7.29
N SER A 21 21.66 -23.90 -8.32
CA SER A 21 20.83 -23.37 -9.39
C SER A 21 19.46 -23.10 -8.79
N GLY A 22 19.27 -21.86 -8.32
CA GLY A 22 18.03 -21.44 -7.68
C GLY A 22 18.14 -20.10 -6.99
N MET A 23 18.62 -19.05 -7.68
CA MET A 23 17.88 -17.79 -7.57
C MET A 23 16.52 -18.14 -8.21
N GLY A 24 15.57 -18.64 -7.40
CA GLY A 24 14.22 -18.84 -7.89
C GLY A 24 13.77 -17.49 -8.41
N ASP A 25 13.43 -17.43 -9.70
CA ASP A 25 12.87 -16.23 -10.30
C ASP A 25 11.77 -15.72 -9.37
N ALA A 26 11.87 -14.44 -9.00
CA ALA A 26 10.80 -13.78 -8.31
C ALA A 26 9.47 -14.06 -9.04
N PRO A 27 8.39 -14.44 -8.33
CA PRO A 27 7.11 -14.69 -8.97
C PRO A 27 6.65 -13.47 -9.77
N ASP A 28 5.89 -13.69 -10.85
CA ASP A 28 5.35 -12.58 -11.63
C ASP A 28 4.42 -11.75 -10.70
N PRO A 29 4.62 -10.42 -10.57
CA PRO A 29 3.71 -9.56 -9.80
C PRO A 29 2.23 -9.69 -10.19
N LYS A 30 1.94 -10.14 -11.42
CA LYS A 30 0.58 -10.46 -11.88
C LYS A 30 -0.07 -11.64 -11.15
N GLU A 31 0.72 -12.43 -10.44
CA GLU A 31 0.21 -13.53 -9.61
C GLU A 31 -0.36 -13.02 -8.26
N ILE A 32 -0.15 -11.75 -7.91
CA ILE A 32 -0.83 -11.12 -6.78
C ILE A 32 -2.20 -10.62 -7.25
N GLN A 33 -3.24 -11.22 -6.70
CA GLN A 33 -4.61 -10.93 -7.06
C GLN A 33 -5.43 -10.47 -5.86
N ILE A 34 -6.19 -9.41 -6.09
CA ILE A 34 -7.21 -8.92 -5.18
C ILE A 34 -8.47 -9.75 -5.43
N VAL A 35 -8.81 -10.62 -4.48
CA VAL A 35 -9.94 -11.54 -4.63
C VAL A 35 -11.24 -10.97 -4.07
N LYS A 36 -11.13 -10.07 -3.09
CA LYS A 36 -12.27 -9.44 -2.43
C LYS A 36 -11.82 -8.14 -1.77
N ALA A 37 -12.71 -7.16 -1.74
CA ALA A 37 -12.56 -5.97 -0.94
C ALA A 37 -13.77 -5.76 -0.02
N SER A 38 -13.53 -5.12 1.11
CA SER A 38 -14.54 -4.56 2.00
C SER A 38 -14.00 -3.29 2.63
N PHE A 39 -14.87 -2.47 3.20
CA PHE A 39 -14.49 -1.20 3.80
C PHE A 39 -15.29 -0.93 5.07
N SER A 40 -14.70 -0.12 5.95
CA SER A 40 -15.32 0.34 7.19
C SER A 40 -14.77 1.70 7.59
N GLY A 41 -15.54 2.47 8.37
CA GLY A 41 -15.08 3.75 8.90
C GLY A 41 -16.10 4.87 8.73
N SER A 42 -15.77 6.01 9.33
CA SER A 42 -16.64 7.18 9.37
C SER A 42 -16.72 7.93 8.03
N GLY A 43 -15.70 7.82 7.19
CA GLY A 43 -15.64 8.41 5.85
C GLY A 43 -16.20 7.52 4.74
N CYS A 44 -16.45 6.24 5.02
CA CYS A 44 -17.01 5.32 4.05
C CYS A 44 -18.11 4.43 4.68
N PRO A 45 -19.25 5.03 5.07
CA PRO A 45 -20.40 4.27 5.54
C PRO A 45 -20.89 3.26 4.49
N GLN A 46 -21.65 2.26 4.96
CA GLN A 46 -22.20 1.24 4.08
C GLN A 46 -23.07 1.87 2.98
N GLY A 47 -22.85 1.44 1.73
CA GLY A 47 -23.55 1.96 0.56
C GLY A 47 -23.03 3.29 0.00
N SER A 48 -21.90 3.81 0.47
CA SER A 48 -21.29 5.04 -0.07
C SER A 48 -19.97 4.83 -0.81
N VAL A 49 -19.66 3.58 -1.16
CA VAL A 49 -18.41 3.21 -1.83
C VAL A 49 -18.72 2.29 -2.99
N SER A 50 -18.21 2.67 -4.16
CA SER A 50 -18.14 1.80 -5.33
C SER A 50 -16.79 1.12 -5.38
N THR A 51 -16.72 -0.09 -5.95
CA THR A 51 -15.47 -0.86 -6.01
C THR A 51 -15.33 -1.50 -7.39
N THR A 52 -14.20 -1.26 -8.04
CA THR A 52 -13.85 -1.84 -9.34
C THR A 52 -12.50 -2.53 -9.24
N ILE A 53 -12.44 -3.81 -9.57
CA ILE A 53 -11.19 -4.59 -9.64
C ILE A 53 -10.87 -4.79 -11.13
N SER A 54 -9.61 -4.60 -11.51
CA SER A 54 -9.15 -4.83 -12.89
C SER A 54 -9.34 -6.31 -13.31
N PRO A 55 -9.48 -6.61 -14.61
CA PRO A 55 -9.68 -7.98 -15.08
C PRO A 55 -8.59 -8.98 -14.67
N ASP A 56 -7.35 -8.51 -14.48
CA ASP A 56 -6.21 -9.30 -14.02
C ASP A 56 -6.09 -9.38 -12.49
N GLY A 57 -6.92 -8.63 -11.75
CA GLY A 57 -6.97 -8.61 -10.30
C GLY A 57 -5.83 -7.83 -9.63
N THR A 58 -4.98 -7.13 -10.39
CA THR A 58 -3.77 -6.48 -9.85
C THR A 58 -4.00 -5.04 -9.39
N VAL A 59 -5.13 -4.43 -9.78
CA VAL A 59 -5.52 -3.06 -9.45
C VAL A 59 -6.95 -3.04 -8.91
N ILE A 60 -7.17 -2.23 -7.88
CA ILE A 60 -8.50 -1.92 -7.38
C ILE A 60 -8.66 -0.41 -7.25
N THR A 61 -9.83 0.09 -7.66
CA THR A 61 -10.24 1.47 -7.49
C THR A 61 -11.52 1.53 -6.67
N PHE A 62 -11.51 2.36 -5.65
CA PHE A 62 -12.66 2.72 -4.84
C PHE A 62 -13.13 4.11 -5.23
N GLY A 63 -14.43 4.30 -5.44
CA GLY A 63 -15.03 5.64 -5.51
C GLY A 63 -15.82 5.91 -4.24
N PHE A 64 -15.67 7.11 -3.66
CA PHE A 64 -16.29 7.48 -2.39
C PHE A 64 -17.32 8.60 -2.56
N ASP A 65 -18.55 8.36 -2.11
CA ASP A 65 -19.62 9.37 -2.17
C ASP A 65 -19.68 10.25 -0.90
N ARG A 66 -19.05 9.81 0.19
CA ARG A 66 -19.22 10.38 1.54
C ARG A 66 -17.93 10.53 2.33
N PHE A 67 -16.77 10.46 1.67
CA PHE A 67 -15.49 10.66 2.36
C PHE A 67 -15.11 12.13 2.35
N GLN A 68 -15.70 12.89 3.28
CA GLN A 68 -15.57 14.35 3.31
C GLN A 68 -15.31 14.83 4.74
N THR A 69 -14.44 15.82 4.88
CA THR A 69 -14.11 16.45 6.17
C THR A 69 -14.35 17.95 6.10
N TYR A 70 -14.73 18.53 7.25
CA TYR A 70 -15.05 19.94 7.38
C TYR A 70 -14.49 20.51 8.68
N ILE A 71 -14.04 21.76 8.65
CA ILE A 71 -13.67 22.54 9.83
C ILE A 71 -14.17 23.98 9.67
N GLY A 72 -14.58 24.61 10.76
CA GLY A 72 -15.04 25.98 10.79
C GLY A 72 -16.05 26.23 11.92
N PRO A 73 -16.57 27.46 12.06
CA PRO A 73 -17.61 27.79 13.01
C PRO A 73 -18.85 26.90 12.84
N GLY A 74 -19.37 26.36 13.94
CA GLY A 74 -20.58 25.52 13.93
C GLY A 74 -20.39 24.09 13.40
N VAL A 75 -19.20 23.74 12.88
CA VAL A 75 -18.91 22.38 12.41
C VAL A 75 -18.67 21.44 13.60
N HIS A 76 -19.39 20.32 13.64
CA HIS A 76 -19.24 19.31 14.70
C HIS A 76 -17.84 18.68 14.69
N ILE A 77 -17.32 18.33 15.87
CA ILE A 77 -15.94 17.84 16.02
C ILE A 77 -15.67 16.56 15.20
N SER A 78 -16.68 15.71 15.02
CA SER A 78 -16.58 14.48 14.21
C SER A 78 -16.34 14.73 12.73
N GLU A 79 -16.70 15.91 12.21
CA GLU A 79 -16.54 16.24 10.80
C GLU A 79 -15.11 16.70 10.49
N LYS A 80 -14.35 17.11 11.50
CA LYS A 80 -12.95 17.53 11.32
C LYS A 80 -12.03 16.37 11.00
N SER A 81 -12.45 15.13 11.23
CA SER A 81 -11.64 13.96 10.97
C SER A 81 -12.50 12.75 10.60
N LYS A 82 -12.25 12.20 9.41
CA LYS A 82 -12.91 10.98 8.93
C LYS A 82 -11.86 9.99 8.48
N ASN A 83 -12.19 8.70 8.56
CA ASN A 83 -11.35 7.64 8.06
C ASN A 83 -12.14 6.63 7.23
N CYS A 84 -11.46 6.02 6.27
CA CYS A 84 -11.90 4.83 5.60
C CYS A 84 -10.81 3.76 5.68
N ALA A 85 -11.13 2.64 6.33
CA ALA A 85 -10.34 1.42 6.36
C ALA A 85 -10.78 0.52 5.22
N LEU A 86 -9.89 0.32 4.25
CA LEU A 86 -10.04 -0.61 3.14
C LEU A 86 -9.40 -1.95 3.55
N HIS A 87 -10.10 -3.04 3.32
CA HIS A 87 -9.66 -4.40 3.63
C HIS A 87 -9.60 -5.21 2.34
N LEU A 88 -8.39 -5.50 1.87
CA LEU A 88 -8.13 -6.20 0.62
C LEU A 88 -7.75 -7.63 0.93
N SER A 89 -8.59 -8.59 0.53
CA SER A 89 -8.23 -10.01 0.55
C SER A 89 -7.38 -10.30 -0.68
N LEU A 90 -6.18 -10.81 -0.45
CA LEU A 90 -5.19 -11.05 -1.49
C LEU A 90 -4.90 -12.55 -1.61
N LYS A 91 -4.65 -13.00 -2.83
CA LYS A 91 -4.06 -14.30 -3.18
C LYS A 91 -2.75 -14.05 -3.89
N TYR A 92 -1.73 -14.84 -3.57
CA TYR A 92 -0.39 -14.67 -4.11
C TYR A 92 0.41 -15.98 -4.04
N PRO A 93 1.53 -16.10 -4.77
CA PRO A 93 2.32 -17.33 -4.79
C PRO A 93 2.91 -17.68 -3.43
N GLY A 94 2.77 -18.95 -3.06
CA GLY A 94 3.37 -19.48 -1.85
C GLY A 94 4.90 -19.41 -1.89
N GLY A 95 5.51 -19.13 -0.73
CA GLY A 95 6.96 -19.12 -0.57
C GLY A 95 7.63 -17.77 -0.81
N PHE A 96 6.86 -16.73 -1.15
CA PHE A 96 7.35 -15.37 -1.34
C PHE A 96 6.52 -14.36 -0.55
N GLN A 97 7.15 -13.23 -0.23
CA GLN A 97 6.50 -12.08 0.37
C GLN A 97 6.67 -10.85 -0.54
N PHE A 98 5.63 -10.02 -0.59
CA PHE A 98 5.62 -8.74 -1.30
C PHE A 98 5.20 -7.61 -0.37
N ALA A 99 5.39 -6.38 -0.82
CA ALA A 99 4.95 -5.19 -0.12
C ALA A 99 4.08 -4.32 -1.02
N LEU A 100 3.12 -3.61 -0.43
CA LEU A 100 2.51 -2.46 -1.09
C LEU A 100 3.53 -1.31 -1.11
N VAL A 101 3.66 -0.64 -2.25
CA VAL A 101 4.65 0.43 -2.43
C VAL A 101 4.01 1.80 -2.55
N GLU A 102 2.85 1.86 -3.19
CA GLU A 102 2.19 3.11 -3.54
C GLU A 102 0.68 2.93 -3.56
N SER A 103 -0.05 3.98 -3.21
CA SER A 103 -1.48 4.15 -3.48
C SER A 103 -1.73 5.56 -3.96
N THR A 104 -2.66 5.73 -4.90
CA THR A 104 -3.01 7.06 -5.43
C THR A 104 -4.40 7.45 -4.96
N TYR A 105 -4.57 8.70 -4.54
CA TYR A 105 -5.82 9.28 -4.11
C TYR A 105 -6.11 10.55 -4.89
N HIS A 106 -7.37 10.78 -5.20
CA HIS A 106 -7.84 12.02 -5.82
C HIS A 106 -8.98 12.61 -5.00
N GLY A 107 -9.09 13.93 -5.04
CA GLY A 107 -10.21 14.59 -4.41
C GLY A 107 -10.16 16.09 -4.57
N TYR A 108 -10.95 16.78 -3.77
CA TYR A 108 -11.04 18.24 -3.79
C TYR A 108 -10.67 18.81 -2.42
N ALA A 109 -9.86 19.86 -2.40
CA ALA A 109 -9.50 20.57 -1.18
C ALA A 109 -9.81 22.06 -1.34
N GLN A 110 -10.58 22.60 -0.39
CA GLN A 110 -10.81 24.04 -0.24
C GLN A 110 -10.48 24.42 1.20
N LEU A 111 -9.41 25.18 1.41
CA LEU A 111 -8.86 25.46 2.71
C LEU A 111 -8.49 26.93 2.82
N GLU A 112 -9.09 27.65 3.77
CA GLU A 112 -8.70 29.02 4.07
C GLU A 112 -7.31 29.08 4.73
N GLU A 113 -6.67 30.25 4.65
CA GLU A 113 -5.36 30.45 5.25
C GLU A 113 -5.37 30.18 6.76
N GLY A 114 -4.48 29.28 7.20
CA GLY A 114 -4.38 28.86 8.59
C GLY A 114 -5.10 27.55 8.90
N VAL A 115 -5.84 26.99 7.94
CA VAL A 115 -6.34 25.62 8.00
C VAL A 115 -5.31 24.68 7.37
N THR A 116 -5.02 23.55 8.01
CA THR A 116 -4.17 22.49 7.47
C THR A 116 -4.96 21.19 7.42
N GLY A 117 -5.04 20.60 6.25
CA GLY A 117 -5.53 19.24 6.07
C GLY A 117 -4.39 18.24 6.08
N THR A 118 -4.49 17.20 6.89
CA THR A 118 -3.48 16.15 7.01
C THR A 118 -4.07 14.81 6.64
N PHE A 119 -3.38 14.12 5.73
CA PHE A 119 -3.69 12.78 5.28
C PHE A 119 -2.77 11.79 6.00
N TYR A 120 -3.37 10.80 6.64
CA TYR A 120 -2.68 9.66 7.21
C TYR A 120 -3.07 8.42 6.43
N SER A 121 -2.10 7.66 5.95
CA SER A 121 -2.35 6.35 5.35
C SER A 121 -1.60 5.29 6.16
N THR A 122 -2.36 4.46 6.87
CA THR A 122 -1.84 3.39 7.72
C THR A 122 -2.01 2.05 7.03
N TYR A 123 -0.94 1.28 6.97
CA TYR A 123 -0.88 0.00 6.29
C TYR A 123 -0.45 -1.10 7.26
N PHE A 124 -1.13 -2.24 7.20
CA PHE A 124 -0.74 -3.47 7.92
C PHE A 124 -1.43 -4.70 7.32
N PHE A 125 -0.80 -5.87 7.47
CA PHE A 125 -1.46 -7.14 7.17
C PHE A 125 -2.18 -7.66 8.42
N SER A 126 -3.41 -8.15 8.31
CA SER A 126 -4.18 -8.65 9.47
C SER A 126 -3.46 -9.77 10.21
N GLN A 127 -2.67 -10.57 9.50
CA GLN A 127 -1.91 -11.69 10.03
C GLN A 127 -0.68 -11.25 10.85
N ASP A 128 -0.22 -10.01 10.68
CA ASP A 128 0.89 -9.42 11.41
C ASP A 128 0.59 -7.93 11.69
N ALA A 129 -0.47 -7.69 12.48
CA ALA A 129 -0.90 -6.33 12.79
C ALA A 129 0.14 -5.55 13.62
N GLY A 130 1.12 -6.22 14.24
CA GLY A 130 2.24 -5.58 14.93
C GLY A 130 3.18 -4.86 13.95
N ALA A 131 3.34 -5.38 12.74
CA ALA A 131 4.06 -4.72 11.66
C ALA A 131 3.14 -3.71 10.93
N THR A 132 3.14 -2.48 11.44
CA THR A 132 2.35 -1.36 10.90
C THR A 132 3.26 -0.25 10.41
N THR A 133 2.90 0.36 9.29
CA THR A 133 3.52 1.60 8.80
C THR A 133 2.47 2.68 8.59
N THR A 134 2.83 3.94 8.81
CA THR A 134 1.94 5.09 8.55
C THR A 134 2.70 6.17 7.83
N THR A 135 2.18 6.59 6.69
CA THR A 135 2.64 7.77 5.94
C THR A 135 1.79 8.97 6.32
N GLN A 136 2.37 10.15 6.18
CA GLN A 136 1.70 11.41 6.44
C GLN A 136 2.08 12.45 5.39
N THR A 137 1.08 13.16 4.89
CA THR A 137 1.24 14.35 4.04
C THR A 137 0.20 15.39 4.42
N SER A 138 0.43 16.65 4.08
CA SER A 138 -0.47 17.74 4.43
C SER A 138 -0.64 18.72 3.28
N ILE A 139 -1.80 19.37 3.25
CA ILE A 139 -2.10 20.54 2.43
C ILE A 139 -2.31 21.71 3.39
N ASP A 140 -1.51 22.76 3.25
CA ASP A 140 -1.69 24.01 3.96
C ASP A 140 -2.59 24.95 3.17
N GLY A 141 -3.62 25.48 3.83
CA GLY A 141 -4.64 26.33 3.25
C GLY A 141 -4.18 27.73 2.88
N GLY A 142 -4.98 28.41 2.06
CA GLY A 142 -4.59 29.60 1.32
C GLY A 142 -4.05 29.26 -0.07
N GLY A 143 -3.52 30.27 -0.77
CA GLY A 143 -2.97 30.10 -2.12
C GLY A 143 -3.98 29.46 -3.07
N ILE A 144 -3.55 28.42 -3.81
CA ILE A 144 -4.41 27.69 -4.76
C ILE A 144 -5.57 26.95 -4.09
N TRP A 145 -5.52 26.74 -2.78
CA TRP A 145 -6.55 26.01 -2.04
C TRP A 145 -7.64 26.92 -1.47
N LEU A 146 -7.46 28.25 -1.52
CA LEU A 146 -8.41 29.19 -0.93
C LEU A 146 -9.82 29.08 -1.55
N ASP A 147 -9.88 29.07 -2.88
CA ASP A 147 -11.12 28.94 -3.65
C ASP A 147 -11.45 27.48 -4.01
N GLY A 148 -10.56 26.58 -3.61
CA GLY A 148 -10.65 25.14 -3.81
C GLY A 148 -10.03 24.65 -5.12
N GLN A 149 -9.48 23.43 -5.07
CA GLN A 149 -8.76 22.82 -6.18
C GLN A 149 -8.74 21.30 -6.05
N VAL A 150 -8.65 20.61 -7.19
CA VAL A 150 -8.44 19.16 -7.23
C VAL A 150 -7.02 18.83 -6.79
N TYR A 151 -6.87 17.81 -5.95
CA TYR A 151 -5.57 17.26 -5.59
C TYR A 151 -5.39 15.84 -6.13
N THR A 152 -4.14 15.49 -6.41
CA THR A 152 -3.68 14.11 -6.55
C THR A 152 -2.63 13.86 -5.48
N LYS A 153 -2.84 12.82 -4.66
CA LYS A 153 -1.89 12.36 -3.65
C LYS A 153 -1.36 11.00 -4.06
N GLN A 154 -0.07 10.95 -4.38
CA GLN A 154 0.67 9.69 -4.48
C GLN A 154 1.27 9.36 -3.12
N ASP A 155 0.71 8.35 -2.46
CA ASP A 155 1.20 7.88 -1.17
C ASP A 155 2.25 6.81 -1.37
N ARG A 156 3.52 7.18 -1.25
CA ARG A 156 4.65 6.26 -1.39
C ARG A 156 5.16 5.82 -0.03
N ILE A 157 5.19 4.52 0.20
CA ILE A 157 5.76 3.95 1.42
C ILE A 157 7.28 3.92 1.26
N PRO A 158 8.05 4.57 2.15
CA PRO A 158 9.51 4.54 2.10
C PRO A 158 10.02 3.09 2.17
N THR A 159 11.07 2.75 1.42
CA THR A 159 11.61 1.38 1.34
C THR A 159 11.95 0.80 2.73
N ALA A 160 12.45 1.64 3.65
CA ALA A 160 12.79 1.24 5.01
C ALA A 160 11.57 0.96 5.91
N ALA A 161 10.37 1.35 5.47
CA ALA A 161 9.11 1.23 6.20
C ALA A 161 8.09 0.34 5.47
N LEU A 162 8.53 -0.41 4.46
CA LEU A 162 7.69 -1.40 3.77
C LEU A 162 7.30 -2.51 4.74
N ILE A 163 6.00 -2.80 4.76
CA ILE A 163 5.45 -3.98 5.41
C ILE A 163 5.31 -5.10 4.39
N TYR A 164 5.65 -6.32 4.78
CA TYR A 164 5.62 -7.48 3.90
C TYR A 164 4.41 -8.34 4.20
N SER A 165 3.85 -8.95 3.16
CA SER A 165 2.78 -9.93 3.27
C SER A 165 3.23 -11.11 4.15
N PRO A 166 2.33 -11.74 4.91
CA PRO A 166 2.68 -12.95 5.65
C PRO A 166 3.10 -14.05 4.67
N CYS A 167 3.97 -14.94 5.14
CA CYS A 167 4.28 -16.17 4.40
C CYS A 167 3.04 -17.05 4.27
N GLY A 168 2.77 -17.51 3.06
CA GLY A 168 1.56 -18.26 2.72
C GLY A 168 1.12 -17.97 1.29
N ALA A 169 -0.14 -18.28 0.97
CA ALA A 169 -0.72 -18.04 -0.34
C ALA A 169 -1.88 -17.02 -0.33
N SER A 170 -2.16 -16.43 0.84
CA SER A 170 -3.24 -15.46 1.02
C SER A 170 -3.02 -14.57 2.24
N GLY A 171 -3.54 -13.35 2.20
CA GLY A 171 -3.44 -12.38 3.28
C GLY A 171 -4.54 -11.32 3.20
N ILE A 172 -4.73 -10.55 4.26
CA ILE A 172 -5.60 -9.38 4.24
C ILE A 172 -4.74 -8.15 4.45
N LEU A 173 -4.62 -7.31 3.41
CA LEU A 173 -3.99 -6.01 3.52
C LEU A 173 -5.02 -4.99 3.96
N ASN A 174 -4.70 -4.25 5.01
CA ASN A 174 -5.52 -3.16 5.52
C ASN A 174 -4.87 -1.84 5.14
N VAL A 175 -5.65 -0.96 4.55
CA VAL A 175 -5.26 0.41 4.18
C VAL A 175 -6.24 1.35 4.84
N ASN A 176 -5.84 2.01 5.94
CA ASN A 176 -6.67 3.00 6.60
C ASN A 176 -6.23 4.40 6.19
N ASN A 177 -7.01 5.02 5.32
CA ASN A 177 -6.88 6.44 4.99
C ASN A 177 -7.68 7.26 6.00
N ARG A 178 -7.06 8.27 6.59
CA ARG A 178 -7.70 9.24 7.47
C ARG A 178 -7.32 10.65 7.03
N ILE A 179 -8.34 11.49 6.90
CA ILE A 179 -8.19 12.92 6.68
C ILE A 179 -8.53 13.62 7.98
N ALA A 180 -7.69 14.56 8.42
CA ALA A 180 -7.92 15.37 9.60
C ALA A 180 -7.59 16.84 9.31
N LEU A 181 -8.52 17.73 9.67
CA LEU A 181 -8.38 19.17 9.53
C LEU A 181 -8.05 19.81 10.88
N THR A 182 -7.11 20.74 10.86
CA THR A 182 -6.76 21.59 12.00
C THR A 182 -6.76 23.05 11.56
N SER A 183 -6.97 23.98 12.49
CA SER A 183 -6.94 25.41 12.17
C SER A 183 -6.23 26.22 13.25
N LYS A 184 -5.36 27.14 12.82
CA LYS A 184 -4.73 28.17 13.65
C LYS A 184 -5.60 29.43 13.80
N LYS A 185 -6.65 29.57 12.98
CA LYS A 185 -7.60 30.69 13.01
C LYS A 185 -9.00 30.16 13.34
N PRO A 186 -9.57 30.46 14.52
CA PRO A 186 -10.81 29.82 15.00
C PRO A 186 -12.03 29.98 14.06
N LEU A 187 -12.04 31.03 13.25
CA LEU A 187 -13.11 31.33 12.30
C LEU A 187 -12.86 30.80 10.90
N ALA A 188 -11.67 30.25 10.63
CA ALA A 188 -11.32 29.82 9.29
C ALA A 188 -12.03 28.52 8.91
N PHE A 189 -12.52 28.46 7.68
CA PHE A 189 -13.20 27.32 7.10
C PHE A 189 -12.26 26.46 6.26
N GLY A 190 -12.54 25.16 6.23
CA GLY A 190 -11.93 24.27 5.25
C GLY A 190 -12.70 22.97 5.07
N SER A 191 -12.56 22.39 3.89
CA SER A 191 -13.11 21.11 3.52
C SER A 191 -12.16 20.33 2.62
N ILE A 192 -12.11 19.01 2.82
CA ILE A 192 -11.43 18.07 1.92
C ILE A 192 -12.36 16.90 1.65
N THR A 193 -12.51 16.56 0.37
CA THR A 193 -13.15 15.32 -0.11
C THR A 193 -12.08 14.39 -0.66
N ASP A 194 -12.26 13.08 -0.47
CA ASP A 194 -11.50 12.05 -1.17
C ASP A 194 -12.50 11.31 -2.04
N ASP A 195 -12.35 11.44 -3.36
CA ASP A 195 -13.35 11.01 -4.35
C ASP A 195 -13.01 9.62 -4.87
N ASP A 196 -11.71 9.29 -4.99
CA ASP A 196 -11.25 7.95 -5.32
C ASP A 196 -9.90 7.57 -4.71
N ALA A 197 -9.75 6.27 -4.46
CA ALA A 197 -8.48 5.65 -4.09
C ALA A 197 -8.17 4.48 -5.02
N THR A 198 -6.95 4.45 -5.55
CA THR A 198 -6.44 3.36 -6.37
C THR A 198 -5.26 2.68 -5.69
N VAL A 199 -5.36 1.36 -5.52
CA VAL A 199 -4.29 0.48 -5.00
C VAL A 199 -3.86 -0.45 -6.13
N ALA A 200 -2.57 -0.43 -6.47
CA ALA A 200 -2.03 -1.20 -7.59
C ALA A 200 -0.81 -2.01 -7.15
N PHE A 201 -0.83 -3.33 -7.41
CA PHE A 201 0.30 -4.23 -7.16
C PHE A 201 1.24 -4.36 -8.38
N THR A 202 0.94 -3.66 -9.47
CA THR A 202 1.76 -3.63 -10.69
C THR A 202 3.05 -2.84 -10.53
N GLN A 203 3.13 -1.97 -9.52
CA GLN A 203 4.25 -1.05 -9.32
C GLN A 203 5.37 -1.57 -8.41
N GLN A 204 5.48 -2.88 -8.17
CA GLN A 204 6.54 -3.47 -7.31
C GLN A 204 7.97 -3.31 -7.83
N ILE A 205 8.18 -2.50 -8.86
CA ILE A 205 9.49 -2.16 -9.41
C ILE A 205 10.32 -1.56 -8.27
N ASN A 206 11.44 -2.24 -7.94
CA ASN A 206 12.38 -1.97 -6.84
C ASN A 206 12.09 -2.61 -5.47
N VAL A 207 11.00 -3.37 -5.31
CA VAL A 207 10.84 -4.26 -4.13
C VAL A 207 11.35 -5.65 -4.50
N LYS A 208 12.42 -6.09 -3.82
CA LYS A 208 12.85 -7.48 -3.93
C LYS A 208 11.84 -8.36 -3.20
N TRP A 209 11.27 -9.32 -3.90
CA TRP A 209 10.54 -10.42 -3.28
C TRP A 209 11.42 -11.07 -2.22
N LEU A 210 10.86 -11.24 -1.02
CA LEU A 210 11.54 -11.95 0.05
C LEU A 210 11.07 -13.39 0.04
N ALA A 211 12.00 -14.33 -0.13
CA ALA A 211 11.71 -15.74 0.07
C ALA A 211 11.31 -15.96 1.53
N CYS A 212 10.27 -16.76 1.74
CA CYS A 212 9.87 -17.17 3.08
C CYS A 212 10.99 -17.95 3.76
N LYS A 213 11.38 -17.51 4.96
CA LYS A 213 12.30 -18.28 5.80
C LYS A 213 11.53 -19.47 6.40
N LYS A 214 12.12 -20.66 6.31
CA LYS A 214 11.61 -21.87 6.96
C LYS A 214 11.72 -21.77 8.47
#